data_AF-A0AAP0GAC5-F1
#
_entry.id   AF-A0AAP0GAC5-F1
#
_cell.length_a   1.000
_cell.length_b   1.000
_cell.length_c   1.000
_cell.angle_alpha   90.00
_cell.angle_beta   90.00
_cell.angle_gamma   90.00
#
_symmetry.space_group_name_H-M   'P 1'
#
loop_
_entity.id
_entity.type
_entity.pdbx_description
1 polymer ?
#
loop_
_entity_poly.entity_id
_entity_poly.type
_entity_poly.pdbx_seq_one_letter_code
_entity_poly.pdbx_strand_id
1 'polypeptide(L)'
;MAFYRASKRHASRFGSTAPAVLSALLRSALARPISTAFREERDTFGPILVPIDKLWGAQTQRSLQNFDIGGERERMPEPIIRAFGIIKKCAAKVI
;
A
#
# COMPACT_ATOMS: atom_id res chain seq x y z
N MET A 1 50.44 -9.82 -15.95
CA MET A 1 51.21 -9.79 -17.21
C MET A 1 50.56 -10.73 -18.22
N ALA A 2 49.47 -10.29 -18.87
CA ALA A 2 48.94 -10.90 -20.10
C ALA A 2 47.86 -9.97 -20.67
N PHE A 3 48.23 -9.25 -21.73
CA PHE A 3 47.32 -8.48 -22.56
C PHE A 3 46.47 -9.44 -23.40
N TYR A 4 45.14 -9.29 -23.39
CA TYR A 4 44.26 -9.91 -24.38
C TYR A 4 43.42 -8.84 -25.10
N ARG A 5 43.89 -8.51 -26.30
CA ARG A 5 43.14 -8.30 -27.54
C ARG A 5 42.04 -7.20 -27.60
N ALA A 6 42.45 -6.14 -28.30
CA ALA A 6 41.69 -5.17 -29.09
C ALA A 6 40.35 -5.64 -29.70
N SER A 7 39.39 -4.71 -29.84
CA SER A 7 39.03 -4.13 -31.15
C SER A 7 37.84 -3.15 -31.12
N LYS A 8 38.14 -1.89 -31.49
CA LYS A 8 37.37 -0.94 -32.35
C LYS A 8 35.91 -0.63 -31.97
N ARG A 9 35.64 0.60 -31.49
CA ARG A 9 35.28 1.81 -32.28
C ARG A 9 33.96 1.70 -33.04
N HIS A 10 32.97 2.51 -32.63
CA HIS A 10 31.90 3.21 -33.38
C HIS A 10 30.66 3.27 -32.48
N ALA A 11 29.80 4.26 -32.43
CA ALA A 11 29.72 5.64 -32.90
C ALA A 11 28.50 6.21 -32.15
N SER A 12 28.40 7.53 -32.10
CA SER A 12 27.30 8.32 -31.56
C SER A 12 25.89 7.89 -32.01
N ARG A 13 24.87 8.10 -31.15
CA ARG A 13 23.64 8.89 -31.42
C ARG A 13 22.46 8.54 -30.48
N PHE A 14 21.88 9.60 -29.90
CA PHE A 14 20.44 9.87 -29.69
C PHE A 14 19.51 8.79 -29.13
N GLY A 15 18.85 9.12 -28.01
CA GLY A 15 17.65 8.40 -27.56
C GLY A 15 17.06 8.93 -26.25
N SER A 16 16.55 10.16 -26.25
CA SER A 16 15.63 10.65 -25.23
C SER A 16 14.41 9.73 -25.13
N THR A 17 14.27 8.95 -24.06
CA THR A 17 13.01 8.29 -23.67
C THR A 17 12.51 8.89 -22.35
N ALA A 18 11.89 10.06 -22.49
CA ALA A 18 11.27 10.81 -21.42
C ALA A 18 9.92 10.27 -20.83
N PRO A 19 9.25 9.18 -21.28
CA PRO A 19 7.90 8.91 -20.79
C PRO A 19 7.89 8.20 -19.42
N ALA A 20 8.99 7.54 -19.02
CA ALA A 20 9.03 6.77 -17.78
C ALA A 20 9.13 7.65 -16.52
N VAL A 21 10.02 8.65 -16.53
CA VAL A 21 10.25 9.58 -15.39
C VAL A 21 9.04 10.48 -15.14
N LEU A 22 8.35 10.93 -16.19
CA LEU A 22 7.15 11.75 -16.07
C LEU A 22 6.01 10.98 -15.38
N SER A 23 5.87 9.68 -15.69
CA SER A 23 4.88 8.80 -15.05
C SER A 23 5.19 8.50 -13.57
N ALA A 24 6.45 8.54 -13.17
CA ALA A 24 6.88 8.34 -11.79
C ALA A 24 6.61 9.61 -10.95
N LEU A 25 6.84 10.79 -11.51
CA LEU A 25 6.56 12.08 -10.88
C LEU A 25 5.06 12.33 -10.74
N LEU A 26 4.23 11.93 -11.72
CA LEU A 26 2.78 12.06 -11.61
C LEU A 26 2.17 11.18 -10.50
N ARG A 27 2.79 10.02 -10.20
CA ARG A 27 2.35 9.13 -9.11
C ARG A 27 2.65 9.70 -7.73
N SER A 28 3.78 10.39 -7.53
CA SER A 28 4.10 10.99 -6.23
C SER A 28 3.20 12.20 -5.91
N ALA A 29 2.75 12.93 -6.94
CA ALA A 29 1.84 14.06 -6.77
C ALA A 29 0.42 13.66 -6.30
N LEU A 30 0.03 12.39 -6.51
CA LEU A 30 -1.25 11.83 -6.03
C LEU A 30 -1.10 11.05 -4.70
N ALA A 31 0.10 11.01 -4.12
CA ALA A 31 0.30 10.39 -2.83
C ALA A 31 -0.45 11.20 -1.77
N ARG A 32 -1.57 10.64 -1.30
CA ARG A 32 -2.39 11.22 -0.23
C ARG A 32 -1.48 11.45 0.99
N PRO A 33 -1.40 12.67 1.54
CA PRO A 33 -0.53 12.93 2.68
C PRO A 33 -0.98 12.02 3.84
N ILE A 34 -0.03 11.37 4.51
CA ILE A 34 -0.29 10.67 5.77
C ILE A 34 -0.72 11.77 6.75
N SER A 35 -2.03 11.90 6.97
CA SER A 35 -2.55 12.83 7.97
C SER A 35 -2.16 12.31 9.36
N THR A 36 -1.49 13.14 10.15
CA THR A 36 -1.14 12.85 11.56
C THR A 36 -2.33 13.02 12.51
N ALA A 37 -3.52 13.30 11.98
CA ALA A 37 -4.74 13.50 12.75
C ALA A 37 -5.40 12.18 13.12
N PHE A 38 -5.87 12.09 14.37
CA PHE A 38 -6.57 10.93 14.92
C PHE A 38 -8.01 11.32 15.30
N ARG A 39 -8.90 10.34 15.23
CA ARG A 39 -10.25 10.41 15.80
C ARG A 39 -10.36 9.44 16.99
N GLU A 40 -10.99 9.89 18.08
CA GLU A 40 -11.29 9.02 19.21
C GLU A 40 -12.52 8.17 18.88
N GLU A 41 -12.40 6.86 19.01
CA GLU A 41 -13.51 5.92 18.98
C GLU A 41 -13.62 5.18 20.30
N ARG A 42 -14.80 4.63 20.60
CA ARG A 42 -15.04 3.83 21.80
C ARG A 42 -15.55 2.45 21.43
N ASP A 43 -14.93 1.41 21.99
CA ASP A 43 -15.45 0.05 22.02
C ASP A 43 -15.80 -0.35 23.48
N THR A 44 -16.17 -1.61 23.70
CA THR A 44 -16.49 -2.13 25.05
C THR A 44 -15.32 -2.02 26.05
N PHE A 45 -14.08 -1.95 25.56
CA PHE A 45 -12.88 -1.80 26.40
C PHE A 45 -12.50 -0.34 26.65
N GLY A 46 -13.21 0.63 26.04
CA GLY A 46 -13.02 2.06 26.27
C GLY A 46 -12.54 2.83 25.04
N PRO A 47 -12.06 4.07 25.23
CA PRO A 47 -11.62 4.92 24.13
C PRO A 47 -10.29 4.48 23.52
N ILE A 48 -10.15 4.66 22.21
CA ILE A 48 -8.93 4.39 21.42
C ILE A 48 -8.79 5.40 20.28
N LEU A 49 -7.56 5.80 19.97
CA LEU A 49 -7.25 6.69 18.86
C LEU A 49 -7.12 5.90 17.56
N VAL A 50 -7.90 6.27 16.55
CA VAL A 50 -7.87 5.69 15.19
C VAL A 50 -7.42 6.77 14.20
N PRO A 51 -6.50 6.48 13.27
CA PRO A 51 -6.11 7.46 12.25
C PRO A 51 -7.27 7.87 11.35
N ILE A 52 -7.38 9.15 10.98
CA ILE A 52 -8.51 9.67 10.19
C ILE A 52 -8.49 9.21 8.72
N ASP A 53 -7.32 8.84 8.21
CA ASP A 53 -7.14 8.34 6.84
C ASP A 53 -7.62 6.88 6.67
N LYS A 54 -8.00 6.21 7.76
CA LYS A 54 -8.39 4.80 7.77
C LYS A 54 -9.89 4.64 7.96
N LEU A 55 -10.44 3.66 7.23
CA LEU A 55 -11.89 3.37 7.22
C LEU A 55 -12.32 2.39 8.32
N TRP A 56 -11.39 1.82 9.09
CA TRP A 56 -11.70 0.85 10.14
C TRP A 56 -11.98 1.53 11.49
N GLY A 57 -12.56 0.74 12.41
CA GLY A 57 -12.98 1.20 13.73
C GLY A 57 -12.04 0.85 14.89
N ALA A 58 -12.49 1.15 16.11
CA ALA A 58 -11.82 0.84 17.37
C ALA A 58 -11.41 -0.64 17.49
N GLN A 59 -12.31 -1.57 17.15
CA GLN A 59 -12.04 -3.00 17.27
C GLN A 59 -10.87 -3.44 16.38
N THR A 60 -10.84 -2.99 15.11
CA THR A 60 -9.73 -3.29 14.20
C THR A 60 -8.44 -2.64 14.67
N GLN A 61 -8.50 -1.40 15.17
CA GLN A 61 -7.34 -0.72 15.72
C GLN A 61 -6.71 -1.49 16.89
N ARG A 62 -7.53 -2.02 17.80
CA ARG A 62 -7.08 -2.84 18.92
C ARG A 62 -6.50 -4.17 18.45
N SER A 63 -7.13 -4.80 17.46
CA SER A 63 -6.61 -6.05 16.86
C SER A 63 -5.23 -5.84 16.23
N LEU A 64 -5.00 -4.72 15.54
CA LEU A 64 -3.70 -4.39 14.96
C LEU A 64 -2.61 -4.24 16.02
N GLN A 65 -2.94 -3.67 17.19
CA GLN A 65 -1.98 -3.51 18.30
C GLN A 65 -1.71 -4.83 19.02
N ASN A 66 -2.71 -5.72 19.11
CA ASN A 66 -2.60 -6.99 19.84
C ASN A 66 -1.93 -8.10 19.02
N PHE A 67 -2.05 -8.05 17.69
CA PHE A 67 -1.60 -9.12 16.79
C PHE A 67 -0.60 -8.62 15.74
N ASP A 68 0.45 -7.92 16.19
CA ASP A 68 1.55 -7.48 15.32
C ASP A 68 2.58 -8.61 15.09
N ILE A 69 2.15 -9.66 14.38
CA ILE A 69 2.98 -10.84 14.07
C ILE A 69 3.10 -11.04 12.55
N GLY A 70 4.28 -11.46 12.09
CA GLY A 70 4.46 -11.95 10.71
C GLY A 70 4.51 -10.90 9.59
N GLY A 71 4.28 -9.62 9.91
CA GLY A 71 4.42 -8.51 8.98
C GLY A 71 3.56 -8.66 7.71
N GLU A 72 4.04 -8.12 6.58
CA GLU A 72 3.27 -8.11 5.33
C GLU A 72 3.02 -9.51 4.75
N ARG A 73 3.83 -10.51 5.10
CA ARG A 73 3.68 -11.89 4.59
C ARG A 73 2.49 -12.61 5.19
N GLU A 74 2.20 -12.36 6.46
CA GLU A 74 1.06 -12.96 7.19
C GLU A 74 -0.21 -12.09 7.08
N ARG A 75 -0.17 -11.03 6.27
CA ARG A 75 -1.35 -10.18 6.05
C ARG A 75 -2.47 -10.98 5.41
N MET A 76 -3.70 -10.72 5.87
CA MET A 76 -4.90 -11.39 5.34
C MET A 76 -4.95 -11.33 3.81
N PRO A 77 -5.02 -12.49 3.11
CA PRO A 77 -5.01 -12.53 1.66
C PRO A 77 -6.16 -11.75 1.02
N GLU A 78 -5.86 -11.04 -0.07
CA GLU A 78 -6.82 -10.25 -0.83
C GLU A 78 -8.08 -11.04 -1.28
N PRO A 79 -7.98 -12.32 -1.72
CA PRO A 79 -9.18 -13.09 -2.08
C PRO A 79 -10.20 -13.20 -0.94
N ILE A 80 -9.74 -13.31 0.31
CA ILE A 80 -10.62 -13.42 1.47
C ILE A 80 -11.30 -12.08 1.75
N ILE A 81 -10.57 -10.96 1.66
CA ILE A 81 -11.13 -9.61 1.81
C ILE A 81 -12.24 -9.37 0.79
N ARG A 82 -12.01 -9.74 -0.48
CA ARG A 82 -13.03 -9.65 -1.54
C ARG A 82 -14.25 -10.53 -1.25
N ALA A 83 -14.04 -11.75 -0.78
CA ALA A 83 -15.13 -12.66 -0.41
C ALA A 83 -16.02 -12.05 0.69
N PHE A 84 -15.43 -11.42 1.71
CA PHE A 84 -16.21 -10.71 2.75
C PHE A 84 -17.06 -9.59 2.16
N GLY A 85 -16.53 -8.82 1.20
CA GLY A 85 -17.30 -7.79 0.50
C GLY A 85 -18.53 -8.36 -0.23
N ILE A 86 -18.37 -9.51 -0.91
CA ILE A 86 -19.48 -10.20 -1.59
C ILE A 86 -20.51 -10.68 -0.57
N ILE A 87 -20.07 -11.35 0.50
CA ILE A 87 -20.97 -11.87 1.55
C ILE A 87 -21.79 -10.73 2.17
N LYS A 88 -21.15 -9.61 2.53
CA LYS A 88 -21.83 -8.46 3.10
C LYS A 88 -22.77 -7.77 2.12
N LYS A 89 -22.41 -7.70 0.83
CA LYS A 89 -23.30 -7.20 -0.23
C LYS A 89 -24.54 -8.08 -0.40
N CYS A 90 -24.39 -9.40 -0.40
CA CYS A 90 -25.51 -10.33 -0.50
C CYS A 90 -26.41 -10.25 0.74
N ALA A 91 -25.81 -10.23 1.94
CA ALA A 91 -26.56 -10.10 3.19
C ALA A 91 -27.40 -8.82 3.23
N ALA A 92 -26.85 -7.70 2.78
CA ALA A 92 -27.57 -6.42 2.72
C ALA A 92 -28.72 -6.39 1.68
N LYS A 93 -28.75 -7.30 0.71
CA LYS A 93 -29.82 -7.40 -0.30
C LYS A 93 -30.98 -8.32 0.12
N VAL A 94 -30.71 -9.26 1.02
CA VAL A 94 -31.67 -10.30 1.43
C VAL A 94 -32.45 -9.87 2.68
N ILE A 95 -31.87 -8.99 3.50
CA ILE A 95 -32.54 -8.31 4.62
C ILE A 95 -33.38 -7.16 4.06
#